data_AF-A0A9D1MJP1-F1
#
_entry.id   AF-A0A9D1MJP1-F1
#
_cell.length_a   1.000
_cell.length_b   1.000
_cell.length_c   1.000
_cell.angle_alpha   90.00
_cell.angle_beta   90.00
_cell.angle_gamma   90.00
#
_symmetry.space_group_name_H-M   'P 1'
#
loop_
_entity.id
_entity.type
_entity.pdbx_description
1 polymer ?
#
loop_
_entity_poly.entity_id
_entity_poly.type
_entity_poly.pdbx_seq_one_letter_code
_entity_poly.pdbx_strand_id
1 'polypeptide(L)'
;MGAFYIFVVCVACGVVSGVAYDVLYILRHIFCARPFPRAMAWRTSVAAVCDILYALSLSALFIFCSVYFSFPDIRLYMLLACLLGAVMYIKSLHIIVAFFVNKLYNRGAEAE
;
A
#
# COMPACT_ATOMS: atom_id res chain seq x y z
N MET A 1 18.66 -8.47 -19.37
CA MET A 1 17.77 -7.35 -18.96
C MET A 1 18.59 -6.30 -18.26
N GLY A 2 18.38 -5.01 -18.54
CA GLY A 2 19.11 -3.93 -17.86
C GLY A 2 18.61 -3.72 -16.42
N ALA A 3 19.49 -3.27 -15.52
CA ALA A 3 19.14 -3.01 -14.12
C ALA A 3 17.98 -2.01 -13.96
N PHE A 4 17.87 -1.04 -14.88
CA PHE A 4 16.77 -0.08 -14.93
C PHE A 4 15.41 -0.75 -15.17
N TYR A 5 15.33 -1.74 -16.05
CA TYR A 5 14.08 -2.44 -16.33
C TYR A 5 13.56 -3.17 -15.09
N ILE A 6 14.46 -3.91 -14.42
CA ILE A 6 14.18 -4.62 -13.18
C ILE A 6 13.70 -3.64 -12.10
N PHE A 7 14.38 -2.51 -11.96
CA PHE A 7 14.01 -1.46 -11.03
C PHE A 7 12.58 -0.96 -11.27
N VAL A 8 12.22 -0.64 -12.51
CA VAL A 8 10.88 -0.16 -12.86
C VAL A 8 9.81 -1.22 -12.56
N VAL A 9 10.07 -2.50 -12.86
CA VAL A 9 9.13 -3.60 -12.53
C VAL A 9 8.95 -3.73 -11.02
N CYS A 10 10.02 -3.63 -10.23
CA CYS A 10 9.94 -3.66 -8.77
C CYS A 10 9.17 -2.45 -8.21
N VAL A 11 9.36 -1.25 -8.77
CA VAL A 11 8.57 -0.06 -8.40
C VAL A 11 7.10 -0.30 -8.72
N ALA A 12 6.77 -0.76 -9.92
CA ALA A 12 5.40 -1.04 -10.32
C ALA A 12 4.74 -2.10 -9.40
N CYS A 13 5.48 -3.15 -9.03
CA CYS A 13 5.05 -4.14 -8.05
C CYS A 13 4.71 -3.50 -6.70
N GLY A 14 5.53 -2.57 -6.21
CA GLY A 14 5.28 -1.81 -4.99
C GLY A 14 4.08 -0.86 -5.07
N VAL A 15 3.84 -0.28 -6.24
CA VAL A 15 2.63 0.55 -6.48
C VAL A 15 1.37 -0.33 -6.45
N VAL A 16 1.40 -1.49 -7.12
CA VAL A 16 0.27 -2.42 -7.18
C VAL A 16 -0.07 -3.00 -5.79
N SER A 17 0.94 -3.30 -4.97
CA SER A 17 0.71 -3.74 -3.58
C SER A 17 0.01 -2.68 -2.73
N GLY A 18 0.10 -1.39 -3.10
CA GLY A 18 -0.62 -0.31 -2.43
C GLY A 18 -2.15 -0.52 -2.39
N VAL A 19 -2.72 -1.17 -3.40
CA VAL A 19 -4.16 -1.51 -3.40
C VAL A 19 -4.48 -2.51 -2.27
N ALA A 20 -3.61 -3.49 -2.03
CA ALA A 20 -3.78 -4.42 -0.91
C ALA A 20 -3.65 -3.70 0.43
N TYR A 21 -2.78 -2.69 0.53
CA TYR A 21 -2.66 -1.84 1.72
C TYR A 21 -3.98 -1.12 2.03
N ASP A 22 -4.66 -0.53 1.04
CA ASP A 22 -5.94 0.16 1.26
C ASP A 22 -7.03 -0.79 1.76
N VAL A 23 -7.14 -1.98 1.14
CA VAL A 23 -8.13 -2.98 1.56
C VAL A 23 -7.89 -3.38 3.02
N LEU A 24 -6.64 -3.63 3.40
CA LEU A 24 -6.27 -3.97 4.78
C LEU A 24 -6.49 -2.80 5.74
N TYR A 25 -6.27 -1.56 5.30
CA TYR A 25 -6.52 -0.36 6.08
C TYR A 25 -8.01 -0.18 6.38
N ILE A 26 -8.87 -0.33 5.37
CA ILE A 26 -10.34 -0.30 5.53
C ILE A 26 -10.78 -1.41 6.48
N LEU A 27 -10.26 -2.61 6.31
CA LEU A 27 -10.57 -3.76 7.16
C LEU A 27 -10.19 -3.48 8.63
N ARG A 28 -8.99 -2.94 8.87
CA ARG A 28 -8.52 -2.52 10.19
C ARG A 28 -9.46 -1.48 10.80
N HIS A 29 -9.93 -0.52 10.01
CA HIS A 29 -10.86 0.52 10.50
C HIS A 29 -12.22 -0.07 10.90
N ILE A 30 -12.77 -0.99 10.09
CA ILE A 30 -14.04 -1.68 10.39
C ILE A 30 -13.94 -2.48 11.69
N PHE A 31 -12.86 -3.25 11.88
CA PHE A 31 -12.68 -4.07 13.09
C PHE A 31 -12.28 -3.27 14.33
N CYS A 32 -11.62 -2.11 14.18
CA CYS A 32 -11.16 -1.27 15.30
C CYS A 32 -12.10 -0.12 15.68
N ALA A 33 -13.23 0.06 14.98
CA ALA A 33 -14.20 1.14 15.24
C ALA A 33 -15.06 0.93 16.50
N ARG A 34 -15.02 -0.25 17.14
CA ARG A 34 -15.79 -0.54 18.36
C ARG A 34 -15.12 0.11 19.59
N PRO A 35 -15.82 0.98 20.35
CA PRO A 35 -15.26 1.75 21.47
C PRO A 35 -15.25 0.96 22.78
N PHE A 36 -14.67 -0.25 22.80
CA PHE A 36 -14.57 -1.03 24.04
C PHE A 36 -13.19 -0.87 24.70
N PRO A 37 -13.10 -0.61 26.01
CA PRO A 37 -11.83 -0.37 26.71
C PRO A 37 -10.91 -1.60 26.81
N ARG A 38 -11.43 -2.82 26.62
CA ARG A 38 -10.62 -4.05 26.45
C ARG A 38 -10.01 -4.19 25.04
N ALA A 39 -10.31 -3.27 24.11
CA ALA A 39 -9.92 -3.36 22.71
C ALA A 39 -8.47 -2.92 22.42
N MET A 40 -7.68 -2.46 23.41
CA MET A 40 -6.31 -2.02 23.13
C MET A 40 -5.40 -3.18 22.71
N ALA A 41 -5.48 -4.32 23.38
CA ALA A 41 -4.75 -5.53 22.98
C ALA A 41 -5.27 -6.08 21.63
N TRP A 42 -6.60 -6.10 21.44
CA TRP A 42 -7.23 -6.52 20.19
C TRP A 42 -6.80 -5.65 18.99
N ARG A 43 -6.77 -4.32 19.16
CA ARG A 43 -6.30 -3.37 18.15
C ARG A 43 -4.87 -3.65 17.71
N THR A 44 -3.99 -3.96 18.65
CA THR A 44 -2.59 -4.31 18.36
C THR A 44 -2.49 -5.63 17.60
N SER A 45 -3.27 -6.65 17.99
CA SER A 45 -3.32 -7.92 17.28
C SER A 45 -3.86 -7.77 15.86
N VAL A 46 -4.94 -7.02 15.66
CA VAL A 46 -5.52 -6.77 14.32
C VAL A 46 -4.53 -6.00 13.44
N ALA A 47 -3.82 -5.02 14.01
CA ALA A 47 -2.77 -4.30 13.29
C ALA A 47 -1.65 -5.23 12.83
N ALA A 48 -1.10 -6.04 13.74
CA ALA A 48 -0.05 -6.99 13.43
C ALA A 48 -0.47 -8.00 12.36
N VAL A 49 -1.71 -8.50 12.41
CA VAL A 49 -2.25 -9.41 11.39
C VAL A 49 -2.33 -8.70 10.02
N CYS A 50 -2.81 -7.46 9.97
CA CYS A 50 -2.84 -6.69 8.72
C CYS A 50 -1.44 -6.44 8.17
N ASP A 51 -0.47 -6.11 9.03
CA ASP A 51 0.92 -5.87 8.61
C ASP A 51 1.56 -7.16 8.07
N ILE A 52 1.31 -8.31 8.70
CA ILE A 52 1.77 -9.62 8.22
C ILE A 52 1.12 -9.96 6.87
N LEU A 53 -0.19 -9.77 6.73
CA LEU A 53 -0.91 -10.02 5.48
C LEU A 53 -0.41 -9.12 4.35
N TYR A 54 -0.13 -7.84 4.65
CA TYR A 54 0.47 -6.92 3.69
C TYR A 54 1.86 -7.40 3.26
N ALA A 55 2.73 -7.73 4.22
CA ALA A 55 4.06 -8.23 3.94
C ALA A 55 4.03 -9.52 3.10
N LEU A 56 3.10 -10.43 3.40
CA LEU A 56 2.90 -11.67 2.66
C LEU A 56 2.42 -11.41 1.22
N SER A 57 1.49 -10.46 1.04
CA SER A 57 0.98 -10.07 -0.29
C SER A 57 2.08 -9.44 -1.15
N LEU A 58 2.88 -8.54 -0.57
CA LEU A 58 4.00 -7.89 -1.24
C LEU A 58 5.09 -8.91 -1.61
N SER A 59 5.40 -9.81 -0.69
CA SER A 59 6.31 -10.94 -0.90
C SER A 59 5.86 -11.82 -2.06
N ALA A 60 4.59 -12.24 -2.07
CA ALA A 60 4.04 -13.10 -3.12
C ALA A 60 4.09 -12.41 -4.50
N LEU A 61 3.71 -11.13 -4.56
CA LEU A 61 3.80 -10.30 -5.76
C LEU A 61 5.25 -10.18 -6.27
N PHE A 62 6.19 -9.92 -5.37
CA PHE A 62 7.61 -9.81 -5.71
C PHE A 62 8.16 -11.13 -6.25
N ILE A 63 7.86 -12.26 -5.60
CA ILE A 63 8.29 -13.59 -6.04
C ILE A 63 7.68 -13.91 -7.41
N PHE A 64 6.39 -13.64 -7.59
CA PHE A 64 5.72 -13.83 -8.88
C PHE A 64 6.39 -13.04 -10.00
N CYS A 65 6.66 -11.75 -9.78
CA CYS A 65 7.39 -10.93 -10.74
C CYS A 65 8.82 -11.45 -10.96
N SER A 66 9.53 -11.87 -9.92
CA SER A 66 10.89 -12.40 -10.00
C SER A 66 10.96 -13.64 -10.89
N VAL A 67 10.00 -14.57 -10.72
CA VAL A 67 9.90 -15.80 -11.54
C VAL A 67 9.50 -15.46 -12.98
N TYR A 68 8.46 -14.64 -13.16
CA TYR A 68 7.93 -14.30 -14.49
C TYR A 68 8.96 -13.56 -15.35
N PHE A 69 9.69 -12.62 -14.76
CA PHE A 69 10.72 -11.85 -15.46
C PHE A 69 12.12 -12.45 -15.37
N SER A 70 12.29 -13.62 -14.73
CA SER A 70 13.57 -14.31 -14.56
C SER A 70 14.67 -13.38 -14.05
N PHE A 71 14.44 -12.76 -12.90
CA PHE A 71 15.38 -11.81 -12.34
C PHE A 71 16.74 -12.47 -12.04
N PRO A 72 17.86 -11.79 -12.34
CA PRO A 72 19.17 -12.19 -11.82
C PRO A 72 19.17 -12.03 -10.29
N ASP A 73 20.22 -12.55 -9.63
CA ASP A 73 20.39 -12.54 -8.17
C ASP A 73 19.71 -11.36 -7.46
N ILE A 74 18.94 -11.68 -6.40
CA ILE A 74 18.20 -10.68 -5.62
C ILE A 74 19.19 -9.69 -5.01
N ARG A 75 19.00 -8.41 -5.33
CA ARG A 75 19.84 -7.31 -4.83
C ARG A 75 19.01 -6.32 -4.03
N LEU A 76 19.67 -5.63 -3.10
CA LEU A 76 19.03 -4.69 -2.17
C LEU A 76 18.24 -3.57 -2.87
N TYR A 77 18.68 -3.12 -4.06
CA TYR A 77 17.97 -2.09 -4.82
C TYR A 77 16.57 -2.54 -5.27
N MET A 78 16.32 -3.85 -5.45
CA MET A 78 15.01 -4.39 -5.83
C MET A 78 14.00 -4.21 -4.70
N LEU A 79 14.43 -4.46 -3.46
CA LEU A 79 13.61 -4.25 -2.26
C LEU A 79 13.34 -2.76 -2.02
N LEU A 80 14.36 -1.92 -2.19
CA LEU A 80 14.21 -0.47 -2.11
C LEU A 80 13.25 0.07 -3.17
N ALA A 81 13.27 -0.50 -4.38
CA ALA A 81 12.35 -0.15 -5.46
C ALA A 81 10.89 -0.49 -5.10
N CYS A 82 10.63 -1.67 -4.52
CA CYS A 82 9.30 -2.02 -4.04
C CYS A 82 8.83 -1.09 -2.90
N LEU A 83 9.71 -0.78 -1.94
CA LEU A 83 9.40 0.18 -0.88
C LEU A 83 9.08 1.56 -1.44
N LEU A 84 9.89 2.04 -2.40
CA LEU A 84 9.68 3.32 -3.07
C LEU A 84 8.33 3.36 -3.80
N GLY A 85 7.97 2.30 -4.52
CA GLY A 85 6.67 2.16 -5.18
C GLY A 85 5.51 2.24 -4.20
N ALA A 86 5.61 1.56 -3.05
CA ALA A 86 4.58 1.60 -2.02
C ALA A 86 4.42 3.02 -1.42
N VAL A 87 5.54 3.72 -1.14
CA VAL A 87 5.50 5.10 -0.65
C VAL A 87 4.92 6.06 -1.69
N MET A 88 5.27 5.88 -2.97
CA MET A 88 4.70 6.66 -4.07
C MET A 88 3.18 6.49 -4.17
N TYR A 89 2.68 5.27 -3.99
CA TYR A 89 1.24 5.01 -3.98
C TYR A 89 0.54 5.79 -2.87
N ILE A 90 1.01 5.68 -1.63
CA ILE A 90 0.42 6.36 -0.47
C ILE A 90 0.40 7.89 -0.67
N LYS A 91 1.50 8.46 -1.17
CA LYS A 91 1.59 9.90 -1.44
C LYS A 91 0.63 10.35 -2.54
N SER A 92 0.53 9.56 -3.61
CA SER A 92 -0.36 9.86 -4.74
C SER A 92 -1.82 9.80 -4.33
N LEU A 93 -2.21 8.81 -3.52
CA LEU A 93 -3.56 8.74 -2.96
C LEU A 93 -3.91 9.95 -2.12
N HIS A 94 -3.01 10.42 -1.25
CA HIS A 94 -3.26 11.58 -0.41
C HIS A 94 -3.57 12.83 -1.25
N ILE A 95 -2.84 13.02 -2.36
CA ILE A 95 -3.06 14.14 -3.29
C ILE A 95 -4.41 14.01 -3.99
N ILE A 96 -4.76 12.81 -4.48
CA ILE A 96 -6.04 12.55 -5.15
C ILE A 96 -7.21 12.83 -4.20
N VAL A 97 -7.14 12.33 -2.96
CA VAL A 97 -8.16 12.53 -1.94
C VAL A 97 -8.29 14.02 -1.60
N ALA A 98 -7.17 14.73 -1.39
CA ALA A 98 -7.19 16.17 -1.10
C ALA A 98 -7.84 16.99 -2.22
N PHE A 99 -7.55 16.64 -3.48
CA PHE A 99 -8.17 17.29 -4.63
C PHE A 99 -9.69 17.06 -4.67
N PHE A 100 -10.15 15.82 -4.39
CA PHE A 100 -11.56 15.49 -4.40
C PHE A 100 -12.33 16.19 -3.26
N VAL A 101 -11.74 16.26 -2.07
CA VAL A 101 -12.32 16.98 -0.92
C VAL A 101 -12.44 18.47 -1.22
N ASN A 102 -11.39 19.11 -1.75
CA ASN A 102 -11.46 20.53 -2.15
C ASN A 102 -12.53 20.77 -3.21
N LYS A 103 -12.64 19.88 -4.21
CA LYS A 103 -13.66 20.00 -5.26
C LYS A 103 -15.08 19.89 -4.71
N LEU A 104 -15.32 18.99 -3.76
CA LEU A 104 -16.62 18.85 -3.09
C LEU A 104 -16.93 20.07 -2.21
N TYR A 105 -15.95 20.54 -1.45
CA TYR A 105 -16.08 21.70 -0.58
C TYR A 105 -16.44 22.96 -1.38
N ASN A 106 -15.72 23.26 -2.47
CA ASN A 106 -16.01 24.41 -3.31
C ASN A 106 -17.41 24.33 -3.95
N ARG A 107 -17.85 23.13 -4.39
CA ARG A 107 -19.21 22.96 -4.94
C ARG A 107 -20.31 23.12 -3.90
N GLY A 108 -20.05 22.76 -2.64
CA GLY A 108 -20.98 22.99 -1.53
C GLY A 108 -21.13 24.47 -1.22
N ALA A 109 -20.01 25.21 -1.17
CA ALA A 109 -19.99 26.65 -0.90
C ALA A 109 -20.62 27.50 -2.02
N GLU A 110 -20.63 27.03 -3.27
CA GLU A 110 -21.30 27.69 -4.40
C GLU A 110 -22.81 27.35 -4.50
N ALA A 111 -23.28 26.37 -3.73
CA ALA A 111 -24.68 25.94 -3.73
C ALA A 111 -25.52 26.59 -2.60
N GLU A 112 -24.87 27.33 -1.70
CA GLU A 112 -25.48 28.25 -0.72
C GLU A 112 -25.56 29.68 -1.27
#